data_AF-A0AAE5S224-F1
#
_entry.id   AF-A0AAE5S224-F1
#
_cell.length_a   1.000
_cell.length_b   1.000
_cell.length_c   1.000
_cell.angle_alpha   90.00
_cell.angle_beta   90.00
_cell.angle_gamma   90.00
#
_symmetry.space_group_name_H-M   'P 1'
#
loop_
_entity.id
_entity.type
_entity.pdbx_description
1 polymer ?
#
loop_
_entity_poly.entity_id
_entity_poly.type
_entity_poly.pdbx_seq_one_letter_code
_entity_poly.pdbx_strand_id
1 'polypeptide(L)'
;MMGLSCKQERPVSNTPEYRRDGQRRRLIDPKTRLRRRLSWHIRRAINNVGSAKSGKTFDILGYEPSDLARHIERQFTNGMGWHNAADWDVDHIIPISTAKTLDDVIALNQMSNLRPLWREENNAKRARVMFLL
;
A
#
# COMPACT_ATOMS: atom_id res chain seq x y z
N MET A 1 26.62 15.81 -29.09
CA MET A 1 26.81 14.90 -27.95
C MET A 1 25.52 14.13 -27.70
N MET A 2 25.40 12.90 -28.19
CA MET A 2 24.25 12.03 -27.91
C MET A 2 24.47 11.36 -26.55
N GLY A 3 23.66 11.72 -25.55
CA GLY A 3 23.67 11.09 -24.24
C GLY A 3 23.15 9.66 -24.34
N LEU A 4 24.03 8.68 -24.10
CA LEU A 4 23.66 7.28 -23.97
C LEU A 4 22.78 7.11 -22.72
N SER A 5 21.49 6.82 -22.93
CA SER A 5 20.60 6.36 -21.87
C SER A 5 21.08 4.97 -21.41
N CYS A 6 21.79 4.92 -20.29
CA CYS A 6 22.17 3.67 -19.63
C CYS A 6 20.90 3.01 -19.07
N LYS A 7 20.22 2.21 -19.89
CA LYS A 7 19.18 1.29 -19.42
C LYS A 7 19.91 0.22 -18.60
N GLN A 8 19.92 0.38 -17.28
CA GLN A 8 20.42 -0.65 -16.37
C GLN A 8 19.72 -1.98 -16.69
N GLU A 9 20.49 -3.02 -17.01
CA GLU A 9 19.98 -4.36 -17.22
C GLU A 9 19.26 -4.82 -15.95
N ARG A 10 17.96 -5.10 -16.08
CA ARG A 10 17.18 -5.64 -14.98
C ARG A 10 17.41 -7.16 -14.93
N PRO A 11 17.84 -7.74 -13.80
CA PRO A 11 18.11 -9.16 -13.70
C PRO A 11 16.87 -10.00 -14.07
N VAL A 12 17.10 -11.15 -14.70
CA VAL A 12 16.05 -12.09 -15.12
C VAL A 12 15.27 -12.54 -13.88
N SER A 13 13.97 -12.22 -13.84
CA SER A 13 13.11 -12.31 -12.66
C SER A 13 12.89 -13.71 -12.05
N ASN A 14 13.46 -14.77 -12.65
CA ASN A 14 13.25 -16.15 -12.23
C ASN A 14 14.47 -16.83 -11.59
N THR A 15 15.62 -16.16 -11.46
CA THR A 15 16.80 -16.77 -10.82
C THR A 15 16.63 -16.90 -9.30
N PRO A 16 17.26 -17.92 -8.67
CA PRO A 16 17.30 -18.02 -7.20
C PRO A 16 17.84 -16.75 -6.52
N GLU A 17 18.83 -16.09 -7.12
CA GLU A 17 19.45 -14.85 -6.63
C GLU A 17 18.44 -13.70 -6.63
N TYR A 18 17.67 -13.53 -7.73
CA TYR A 18 16.60 -12.54 -7.80
C TYR A 18 15.52 -12.80 -6.73
N ARG A 19 15.17 -14.07 -6.49
CA ARG A 19 14.21 -14.44 -5.44
C ARG A 19 14.75 -14.11 -4.05
N ARG A 20 16.02 -14.43 -3.76
CA ARG A 20 16.69 -14.13 -2.47
C ARG A 20 16.80 -12.63 -2.23
N ASP A 21 17.26 -11.88 -3.22
CA ASP A 21 17.36 -10.43 -3.14
C ASP A 21 15.96 -9.78 -3.00
N GLY A 22 14.99 -10.28 -3.75
CA GLY A 22 13.59 -9.90 -3.60
C GLY A 22 13.01 -10.22 -2.22
N GLN A 23 13.47 -11.27 -1.53
CA GLN A 23 13.12 -11.55 -0.13
C GLN A 23 13.87 -10.64 0.85
N ARG A 24 15.16 -10.39 0.63
CA ARG A 24 15.97 -9.47 1.43
C ARG A 24 15.41 -8.04 1.41
N ARG A 25 15.08 -7.52 0.22
CA ARG A 25 14.41 -6.21 0.08
C ARG A 25 13.07 -6.15 0.81
N ARG A 26 12.32 -7.26 0.88
CA ARG A 26 11.07 -7.33 1.67
C ARG A 26 11.31 -7.27 3.18
N LEU A 27 12.43 -7.81 3.66
CA LEU A 27 12.76 -7.78 5.08
C LEU A 27 13.26 -6.40 5.50
N ILE A 28 13.95 -5.69 4.60
CA ILE A 28 14.67 -4.45 4.92
C ILE A 28 13.83 -3.20 4.65
N ASP A 29 13.08 -3.13 3.55
CA ASP A 29 12.40 -1.89 3.16
C ASP A 29 10.90 -1.87 3.56
N PRO A 30 10.52 -1.08 4.58
CA PRO A 30 9.13 -0.98 5.02
C PRO A 30 8.20 -0.39 3.94
N LYS A 31 8.71 0.43 3.01
CA LYS A 31 7.92 0.97 1.89
C LYS A 31 7.57 -0.13 0.89
N THR A 32 8.52 -1.02 0.59
CA THR A 32 8.27 -2.22 -0.21
C THR A 32 7.26 -3.17 0.46
N ARG A 33 7.31 -3.32 1.79
CA ARG A 33 6.32 -4.09 2.56
C ARG A 33 4.93 -3.49 2.46
N LEU A 34 4.80 -2.17 2.65
CA LEU A 34 3.55 -1.43 2.50
C LEU A 34 2.92 -1.67 1.12
N ARG A 35 3.69 -1.45 0.04
CA ARG A 35 3.23 -1.64 -1.33
C ARG A 35 2.63 -3.03 -1.57
N ARG A 36 3.33 -4.07 -1.08
CA ARG A 36 2.90 -5.47 -1.22
C ARG A 36 1.66 -5.77 -0.41
N ARG A 37 1.63 -5.33 0.85
CA ARG A 37 0.47 -5.49 1.73
C ARG A 37 -0.76 -4.87 1.09
N LEU A 38 -0.68 -3.60 0.70
CA LEU A 38 -1.81 -2.90 0.07
C LEU A 38 -2.28 -3.60 -1.22
N SER A 39 -1.34 -4.01 -2.08
CA SER A 39 -1.69 -4.76 -3.31
C SER A 39 -2.41 -6.07 -3.04
N TRP A 40 -2.09 -6.75 -1.93
CA TRP A 40 -2.78 -7.97 -1.52
C TRP A 40 -4.17 -7.67 -0.95
N HIS A 41 -4.31 -6.65 -0.09
CA HIS A 41 -5.61 -6.24 0.46
C HIS A 41 -6.58 -5.80 -0.63
N ILE A 42 -6.12 -4.99 -1.59
CA ILE A 42 -6.96 -4.53 -2.70
C ILE A 42 -7.42 -5.71 -3.56
N ARG A 43 -6.53 -6.66 -3.87
CA ARG A 43 -6.94 -7.88 -4.59
C ARG A 43 -8.05 -8.61 -3.85
N ARG A 44 -7.94 -8.76 -2.53
CA ARG A 44 -8.99 -9.39 -1.71
C ARG A 44 -10.29 -8.58 -1.74
N ALA A 45 -10.22 -7.26 -1.61
CA ALA A 45 -11.39 -6.38 -1.66
C ALA A 45 -12.12 -6.48 -3.01
N ILE A 46 -11.37 -6.46 -4.13
CA ILE A 46 -11.91 -6.67 -5.48
C ILE A 46 -12.60 -8.04 -5.60
N ASN A 47 -11.96 -9.11 -5.11
CA ASN A 47 -12.56 -10.44 -5.14
C ASN A 47 -13.82 -10.53 -4.26
N ASN A 48 -13.85 -9.85 -3.11
CA ASN A 48 -14.99 -9.86 -2.19
C ASN A 48 -16.23 -9.18 -2.80
N VAL A 49 -16.06 -8.21 -3.69
CA VAL A 49 -17.17 -7.57 -4.43
C VAL A 49 -17.54 -8.33 -5.72
N GLY A 50 -17.05 -9.57 -5.88
CA GLY A 50 -17.35 -10.41 -7.04
C GLY A 50 -16.68 -9.94 -8.34
N SER A 51 -15.66 -9.09 -8.25
CA SER A 51 -14.94 -8.55 -9.40
C SER A 51 -13.57 -9.19 -9.57
N ALA A 52 -12.94 -8.94 -10.72
CA ALA A 52 -11.60 -9.41 -11.04
C ALA A 52 -10.71 -8.24 -11.44
N LYS A 53 -9.43 -8.35 -11.10
CA LYS A 53 -8.47 -7.29 -11.33
C LYS A 53 -8.00 -7.29 -12.79
N SER A 54 -8.15 -6.16 -13.49
CA SER A 54 -7.73 -6.00 -14.89
C SER A 54 -6.25 -5.64 -15.08
N GLY A 55 -5.50 -5.33 -14.02
CA GLY A 55 -4.12 -4.84 -14.14
C GLY A 55 -3.30 -4.82 -12.84
N LYS A 56 -2.22 -4.04 -12.82
CA LYS A 56 -1.45 -3.82 -11.57
C LYS A 56 -2.23 -2.88 -10.66
N THR A 57 -1.93 -2.94 -9.36
CA THR A 57 -2.74 -2.26 -8.34
C THR A 57 -2.69 -0.75 -8.52
N PHE A 58 -1.49 -0.22 -8.67
CA PHE A 58 -1.24 1.22 -8.71
C PHE A 58 -1.69 1.83 -10.04
N ASP A 59 -1.62 1.07 -11.14
CA ASP A 59 -2.22 1.43 -12.43
C ASP A 59 -3.75 1.64 -12.30
N ILE A 60 -4.45 0.79 -11.54
CA ILE A 60 -5.91 0.92 -11.31
C ILE A 60 -6.23 2.10 -10.41
N LEU A 61 -5.39 2.36 -9.39
CA LEU A 61 -5.62 3.44 -8.44
C LEU A 61 -5.25 4.82 -8.98
N GLY A 62 -4.43 4.89 -10.03
CA GLY A 62 -4.03 6.14 -10.66
C GLY A 62 -2.93 6.92 -9.91
N TYR A 63 -2.14 6.25 -9.05
CA TYR A 63 -1.02 6.89 -8.34
C TYR A 63 0.16 5.95 -8.13
N GLU A 64 1.37 6.48 -7.92
CA GLU A 64 2.56 5.65 -7.71
C GLU A 64 2.70 5.18 -6.25
N PRO A 65 3.32 4.02 -6.00
CA PRO A 65 3.64 3.56 -4.64
C PRO A 65 4.45 4.56 -3.82
N SER A 66 5.33 5.33 -4.46
CA SER A 66 6.12 6.37 -3.80
C SER A 66 5.26 7.53 -3.32
N ASP A 67 4.18 7.86 -4.03
CA ASP A 67 3.27 8.94 -3.63
C ASP A 67 2.48 8.55 -2.40
N LEU A 68 1.98 7.31 -2.35
CA LEU A 68 1.36 6.77 -1.13
C LEU A 68 2.33 6.78 0.05
N ALA A 69 3.58 6.35 -0.14
CA ALA A 69 4.56 6.37 0.94
C ALA A 69 4.78 7.81 1.47
N ARG A 70 4.92 8.79 0.57
CA ARG A 70 5.05 10.20 0.95
C ARG A 70 3.80 10.73 1.67
N HIS A 71 2.61 10.33 1.21
CA HIS A 71 1.33 10.70 1.81
C HIS A 71 1.18 10.17 3.24
N ILE A 72 1.58 8.92 3.47
CA ILE A 72 1.59 8.31 4.80
C ILE A 72 2.62 8.99 5.71
N GLU A 73 3.83 9.23 5.19
CA GLU A 73 4.92 9.86 5.96
C GLU A 73 4.57 11.27 6.44
N ARG A 74 3.82 12.04 5.64
CA ARG A 74 3.32 13.37 6.01
C ARG A 74 2.29 13.37 7.15
N GLN A 75 1.68 12.22 7.44
CA GLN A 75 0.65 12.08 8.46
C GLN A 75 1.15 11.41 9.74
N PHE A 76 2.46 11.10 9.83
CA PHE A 76 3.02 10.53 11.04
C PHE A 76 2.85 11.45 12.25
N THR A 77 2.35 10.87 13.34
CA THR A 77 2.21 11.54 14.64
C THR A 77 3.44 11.29 15.51
N ASN A 78 3.47 11.86 16.72
CA ASN A 78 4.64 11.78 17.60
C ASN A 78 5.11 10.32 17.82
N GLY A 79 6.39 10.06 17.58
CA GLY A 79 7.01 8.74 17.69
C GLY A 79 6.76 7.80 16.51
N MET A 80 5.95 8.17 15.52
CA MET A 80 5.66 7.33 14.36
C MET A 80 6.71 7.52 13.26
N GLY A 81 7.11 6.43 12.61
CA GLY A 81 8.02 6.48 11.48
C GLY A 81 8.16 5.16 10.73
N TRP A 82 8.97 5.17 9.67
CA TRP A 82 9.25 3.94 8.93
C TRP A 82 10.06 2.92 9.75
N HIS A 83 10.83 3.39 10.73
CA HIS A 83 11.64 2.55 11.62
C HIS A 83 10.79 1.64 12.52
N ASN A 84 9.56 2.06 12.85
CA ASN A 84 8.61 1.31 13.67
C ASN A 84 7.33 0.93 12.90
N ALA A 85 7.45 0.67 11.59
CA ALA A 85 6.32 0.26 10.73
C ALA A 85 5.65 -1.08 11.12
N ALA A 86 6.12 -1.76 12.17
CA ALA A 86 5.42 -2.89 12.78
C ALA A 86 4.30 -2.42 13.74
N ASP A 87 4.44 -1.25 14.34
CA ASP A 87 3.63 -0.76 15.46
C ASP A 87 2.41 0.05 15.00
N TRP A 88 2.39 0.45 13.73
CA TRP A 88 1.25 1.11 13.10
C TRP A 88 0.79 0.36 11.84
N ASP A 89 -0.44 0.66 11.42
CA ASP A 89 -1.06 0.13 10.20
C ASP A 89 -1.57 1.28 9.32
N VAL A 90 -1.85 0.98 8.05
CA VAL A 90 -2.59 1.90 7.18
C VAL A 90 -4.08 1.66 7.41
N ASP A 91 -4.73 2.65 8.01
CA ASP A 91 -6.15 2.68 8.30
C ASP A 91 -6.94 3.31 7.14
N HIS A 92 -8.12 2.75 6.91
CA HIS A 92 -9.14 3.31 6.03
C HIS A 92 -10.07 4.18 6.86
N ILE A 93 -10.10 5.49 6.61
CA ILE A 93 -10.96 6.45 7.32
C ILE A 93 -12.43 6.01 7.18
N ILE A 94 -12.87 5.80 5.94
CA ILE A 94 -14.08 5.07 5.58
C ILE A 94 -13.69 3.60 5.35
N PRO A 95 -14.19 2.65 6.17
CA PRO A 95 -13.76 1.26 6.14
C PRO A 95 -13.92 0.59 4.76
N ILE A 96 -12.89 -0.14 4.31
CA ILE A 96 -12.96 -0.90 3.05
C ILE A 96 -14.08 -1.96 3.04
N SER A 97 -14.55 -2.39 4.21
CA SER A 97 -15.67 -3.33 4.33
C SER A 97 -17.02 -2.77 3.88
N THR A 98 -17.13 -1.45 3.64
CA THR A 98 -18.34 -0.84 3.09
C THR A 98 -18.43 -0.93 1.57
N ALA A 99 -17.38 -1.39 0.89
CA ALA A 99 -17.36 -1.54 -0.56
C ALA A 99 -18.38 -2.57 -1.06
N LYS A 100 -19.13 -2.24 -2.10
CA LYS A 100 -20.08 -3.13 -2.78
C LYS A 100 -19.73 -3.36 -4.24
N THR A 101 -18.99 -2.43 -4.83
CA THR A 101 -18.61 -2.44 -6.25
C THR A 101 -17.09 -2.32 -6.41
N LEU A 102 -16.59 -2.56 -7.62
CA LEU A 102 -15.18 -2.29 -7.95
C LEU A 102 -14.85 -0.81 -7.75
N ASP A 103 -15.76 0.09 -8.15
CA ASP A 103 -15.56 1.53 -8.03
C ASP A 103 -15.46 1.96 -6.56
N ASP A 104 -16.26 1.37 -5.67
CA ASP A 104 -16.12 1.60 -4.23
C ASP A 104 -14.73 1.18 -3.72
N VAL A 105 -14.22 0.02 -4.18
CA VAL A 105 -12.89 -0.43 -3.79
C VAL A 105 -11.83 0.56 -4.26
N ILE A 106 -11.94 1.08 -5.49
CA ILE A 106 -11.00 2.07 -6.02
C ILE A 106 -11.08 3.38 -5.23
N ALA A 107 -12.30 3.87 -4.98
CA ALA A 107 -12.54 5.11 -4.23
C ALA A 107 -12.02 5.02 -2.78
N LEU A 108 -12.31 3.92 -2.09
CA LEU A 108 -11.88 3.73 -0.71
C LEU A 108 -10.37 3.50 -0.57
N ASN A 109 -9.66 3.14 -1.64
CA ASN A 109 -8.20 3.02 -1.64
C ASN A 109 -7.47 4.25 -2.20
N GLN A 110 -8.16 5.37 -2.37
CA GLN A 110 -7.53 6.66 -2.66
C GLN A 110 -6.80 7.20 -1.44
N MET A 111 -5.69 7.91 -1.67
CA MET A 111 -4.82 8.45 -0.61
C MET A 111 -5.60 9.27 0.41
N SER A 112 -6.60 10.06 -0.02
CA SER A 112 -7.47 10.85 0.87
C SER A 112 -8.22 10.02 1.91
N ASN A 113 -8.44 8.72 1.68
CA ASN A 113 -9.09 7.81 2.62
C ASN A 113 -8.09 6.96 3.44
N LEU A 114 -6.79 7.14 3.23
CA LEU A 114 -5.73 6.36 3.87
C LEU A 114 -4.90 7.23 4.81
N ARG A 115 -4.68 6.73 6.03
CA ARG A 115 -3.83 7.36 7.05
C ARG A 115 -3.03 6.31 7.80
N PRO A 116 -1.87 6.65 8.38
CA PRO A 116 -1.27 5.80 9.39
C PRO A 116 -2.06 5.90 10.70
N LEU A 117 -2.17 4.80 11.41
CA LEU A 117 -2.80 4.73 12.73
C LEU A 117 -2.06 3.68 13.57
N TRP A 118 -1.86 3.94 14.86
CA TRP A 118 -1.22 2.93 15.72
C TRP A 118 -2.02 1.64 15.69
N ARG A 119 -1.34 0.49 15.67
CA ARG A 119 -1.98 -0.83 15.51
C ARG A 119 -3.03 -1.06 16.61
N GLU A 120 -2.73 -0.62 17.82
CA GLU A 120 -3.65 -0.69 18.96
C GLU A 120 -4.91 0.15 18.75
N GLU A 121 -4.75 1.40 18.30
CA GLU A 121 -5.86 2.30 17.97
C GLU A 121 -6.70 1.77 16.81
N ASN A 122 -6.05 1.23 15.77
CA ASN A 122 -6.72 0.62 14.63
C ASN A 122 -7.55 -0.61 15.05
N ASN A 123 -6.99 -1.47 15.90
CA ASN A 123 -7.69 -2.62 16.45
C ASN A 123 -8.91 -2.20 17.31
N ALA A 124 -8.78 -1.13 18.08
CA ALA A 124 -9.88 -0.56 18.87
C ALA A 124 -10.97 0.06 17.98
N LYS A 125 -10.59 0.75 16.90
CA LYS A 125 -11.51 1.36 15.92
C LYS A 125 -12.40 0.33 15.21
N ARG A 126 -11.87 -0.86 14.90
CA ARG A 126 -12.54 -1.88 14.07
C ARG A 126 -13.02 -1.27 12.73
N ALA A 127 -14.21 -1.67 12.24
CA ALA A 127 -14.83 -1.14 11.03
C ALA A 127 -15.71 0.10 11.30
N ARG A 128 -15.42 0.91 12.33
CA ARG A 128 -16.16 2.15 12.61
C ARG A 128 -15.56 3.31 11.83
N VAL A 129 -16.41 4.21 11.34
CA VAL A 129 -15.99 5.53 10.87
C VAL A 129 -15.67 6.37 12.10
N MET A 130 -14.42 6.80 12.22
CA MET A 130 -14.05 7.79 13.24
C MET A 130 -14.27 9.16 12.63
N PHE A 131 -15.29 9.88 13.11
CA PHE A 131 -15.39 11.31 12.84
C PHE A 131 -14.22 11.97 13.56
N LEU A 132 -13.29 12.57 12.80
CA LEU A 132 -12.34 13.51 13.37
C LEU A 132 -13.17 14.73 13.77
N LEU A 133 -13.39 14.92 15.08
CA LEU A 133 -13.96 16.14 15.64
C LEU A 133 -12.94 17.27 15.58
#